data_AF-A0A286T6U0-F1
#
_entry.id   AF-A0A286T6U0-F1
#
_cell.length_a   1.000
_cell.length_b   1.000
_cell.length_c   1.000
_cell.angle_alpha   90.00
_cell.angle_beta   90.00
_cell.angle_gamma   90.00
#
_symmetry.space_group_name_H-M   'P 1'
#
loop_
_entity.id
_entity.type
_entity.pdbx_description
1 polymer ?
#
loop_
_entity_poly.entity_id
_entity_poly.type
_entity_poly.pdbx_seq_one_letter_code
_entity_poly.pdbx_strand_id
1 'polypeptide(L)'
;MFKYFAAVLFALTLAACGDRAASSDPLVGSWGVKDGDVVKPFFKVEKNGEHYTISEYKDGKWQPENEQVAAMTPADLEKVSGRKESGDVVGVQGNSFAFFRVPVGWSVPGFASKTGYVLFVPIKLVDMQRVAS
;
A
#
# COMPACT_ATOMS: atom_id res chain seq x y z
N MET A 1 -60.15 31.58 -7.05
CA MET A 1 -59.71 30.20 -6.74
C MET A 1 -58.24 30.24 -6.36
N PHE A 2 -57.94 29.86 -5.13
CA PHE A 2 -56.60 29.86 -4.50
C PHE A 2 -55.62 28.97 -5.27
N LYS A 3 -54.41 29.47 -5.57
CA LYS A 3 -53.26 28.64 -5.98
C LYS A 3 -52.08 28.84 -5.02
N TYR A 4 -52.01 27.89 -4.09
CA TYR A 4 -50.84 27.18 -3.52
C TYR A 4 -49.50 27.94 -3.47
N PHE A 5 -49.06 28.36 -2.29
CA PHE A 5 -48.23 27.63 -1.30
C PHE A 5 -46.74 27.60 -1.65
N ALA A 6 -45.98 28.32 -0.83
CA ALA A 6 -44.53 28.33 -0.76
C ALA A 6 -43.95 26.97 -0.36
N ALA A 7 -42.79 26.60 -0.91
CA ALA A 7 -41.87 25.68 -0.28
C ALA A 7 -40.43 25.99 -0.71
N VAL A 8 -39.64 26.32 0.30
CA VAL A 8 -38.20 26.58 0.32
C VAL A 8 -37.45 25.33 -0.15
N LEU A 9 -36.59 25.46 -1.16
CA LEU A 9 -35.68 24.39 -1.54
C LEU A 9 -34.41 24.48 -0.69
N PHE A 10 -34.26 23.46 0.15
CA PHE A 10 -33.15 23.20 1.06
C PHE A 10 -31.81 23.06 0.32
N ALA A 11 -30.76 23.61 0.93
CA ALA A 11 -29.38 23.41 0.55
C ALA A 11 -29.00 21.92 0.62
N LEU A 12 -28.44 21.38 -0.46
CA LEU A 12 -27.74 20.10 -0.48
C LEU A 12 -26.24 20.37 -0.58
N THR A 13 -25.61 20.53 0.59
CA THR A 13 -24.17 20.35 0.77
C THR A 13 -23.92 18.90 1.18
N LEU A 14 -23.67 18.01 0.21
CA LEU A 14 -22.99 16.71 0.34
C LEU A 14 -22.48 16.38 -1.08
N ALA A 15 -21.24 16.01 -1.35
CA ALA A 15 -20.31 15.24 -0.54
C ALA A 15 -18.87 15.65 -0.85
N ALA A 16 -18.10 15.93 0.20
CA ALA A 16 -16.66 15.74 0.17
C ALA A 16 -16.38 14.23 0.23
N CYS A 17 -16.65 13.52 -0.87
CA CYS A 17 -16.02 12.22 -1.10
C CYS A 17 -14.63 12.56 -1.63
N GLY A 18 -13.67 12.57 -0.70
CA GLY A 18 -12.26 12.69 -1.05
C GLY A 18 -11.87 11.48 -1.88
N ASP A 19 -11.99 11.60 -3.20
CA ASP A 19 -11.09 10.95 -4.13
C ASP A 19 -9.69 11.41 -3.76
N ARG A 20 -9.07 10.73 -2.78
CA ARG A 20 -7.62 10.72 -2.68
C ARG A 20 -7.19 10.10 -4.00
N ALA A 21 -6.86 10.95 -4.96
CA ALA A 21 -6.26 10.59 -6.22
C ALA A 21 -5.28 9.44 -5.94
N ALA A 22 -5.51 8.30 -6.58
CA ALA A 22 -4.62 7.14 -6.43
C ALA A 22 -3.19 7.67 -6.58
N SER A 23 -2.41 7.56 -5.49
CA SER A 23 -1.06 8.10 -5.46
C SER A 23 -0.30 7.57 -6.67
N SER A 24 0.39 8.47 -7.39
CA SER A 24 1.25 8.08 -8.52
C SER A 24 2.41 7.19 -8.07
N ASP A 25 2.75 7.25 -6.78
CA ASP A 25 3.69 6.33 -6.16
C ASP A 25 3.05 4.95 -5.98
N PRO A 26 3.59 3.91 -6.63
CA PRO A 26 2.96 2.60 -6.66
C PRO A 26 3.03 1.85 -5.33
N LEU A 27 3.85 2.31 -4.37
CA LEU A 27 3.95 1.74 -3.03
C LEU A 27 2.87 2.29 -2.10
N VAL A 28 2.39 3.51 -2.32
CA VAL A 28 1.42 4.19 -1.45
C VAL A 28 0.05 3.52 -1.52
N GLY A 29 -0.46 3.11 -0.38
CA GLY A 29 -1.75 2.43 -0.24
C GLY A 29 -1.77 1.44 0.91
N SER A 30 -2.89 0.75 1.04
CA SER A 30 -3.08 -0.32 2.02
C SER A 30 -2.88 -1.67 1.35
N TRP A 31 -2.12 -2.51 2.02
CA TRP A 31 -1.68 -3.82 1.58
C TRP A 31 -2.05 -4.86 2.61
N GLY A 32 -2.36 -6.05 2.12
CA GLY A 32 -2.80 -7.16 2.92
C GLY A 32 -2.25 -8.47 2.41
N VAL A 33 -2.45 -9.50 3.23
CA VAL A 33 -2.06 -10.87 2.91
C VAL A 33 -3.32 -11.64 2.59
N LYS A 34 -3.28 -12.43 1.52
CA LYS A 34 -4.40 -13.30 1.15
C LYS A 34 -4.50 -14.45 2.15
N ASP A 35 -5.69 -14.61 2.71
CA ASP A 35 -6.08 -15.69 3.59
C ASP A 35 -7.40 -16.29 3.07
N GLY A 36 -7.30 -17.46 2.43
CA GLY A 36 -8.38 -18.00 1.61
C GLY A 36 -8.74 -17.04 0.47
N ASP A 37 -10.01 -16.65 0.37
CA ASP A 37 -10.51 -15.70 -0.62
C ASP A 37 -10.52 -14.23 -0.13
N VAL A 38 -10.08 -13.99 1.11
CA VAL A 38 -10.10 -12.67 1.73
C VAL A 38 -8.69 -12.08 1.77
N VAL A 39 -8.56 -10.79 1.49
CA VAL A 39 -7.30 -10.05 1.72
C VAL A 39 -7.38 -9.40 3.10
N LYS A 40 -6.60 -9.90 4.06
CA LYS A 40 -6.53 -9.34 5.41
C LYS A 40 -5.56 -8.15 5.42
N PRO A 41 -5.99 -6.94 5.82
CA PRO A 41 -5.11 -5.78 5.91
C PRO A 41 -3.93 -6.05 6.85
N PHE A 42 -2.75 -5.57 6.47
CA PHE A 42 -1.53 -5.80 7.24
C PHE A 42 -0.65 -4.55 7.30
N PHE A 43 -0.42 -3.90 6.16
CA PHE A 43 0.63 -2.90 5.99
C PHE A 43 0.11 -1.72 5.18
N LYS A 44 0.33 -0.49 5.62
CA LYS A 44 -0.06 0.72 4.90
C LYS A 44 1.16 1.59 4.70
N VAL A 45 1.35 2.03 3.46
CA VAL A 45 2.39 3.00 3.08
C VAL A 45 1.71 4.31 2.76
N GLU A 46 2.20 5.38 3.38
CA GLU A 46 1.84 6.75 3.07
C GLU A 46 3.10 7.52 2.69
N LYS A 47 2.93 8.58 1.90
CA LYS A 47 4.05 9.44 1.47
C LYS A 47 3.64 10.90 1.62
N ASN A 48 4.46 11.66 2.32
CA ASN A 48 4.29 13.10 2.53
C ASN A 48 5.53 13.81 1.97
N GLY A 49 5.42 14.35 0.77
CA GLY A 49 6.57 14.86 0.02
C GLY A 49 7.54 13.72 -0.33
N GLU A 50 8.77 13.79 0.20
CA GLU A 50 9.80 12.77 -0.01
C GLU A 50 9.84 11.70 1.09
N HIS A 51 9.07 11.89 2.17
CA HIS A 51 9.12 11.02 3.34
C HIS A 51 8.02 9.97 3.30
N TYR A 52 8.40 8.71 3.49
CA TYR A 52 7.46 7.61 3.68
C TYR A 52 7.13 7.42 5.16
N THR A 53 5.90 7.02 5.44
CA THR A 53 5.44 6.58 6.76
C THR A 53 4.69 5.27 6.62
N ILE A 54 4.80 4.43 7.65
CA ILE A 54 4.19 3.10 7.68
C ILE A 54 3.18 3.01 8.81
N SER A 55 2.12 2.22 8.59
CA SER A 55 1.25 1.76 9.66
C SER A 55 0.97 0.27 9.51
N GLU A 56 0.92 -0.44 10.63
CA GLU A 56 0.46 -1.82 10.68
C GLU A 56 -1.02 -1.89 11.09
N TYR A 57 -1.75 -2.88 10.58
CA TYR A 57 -3.13 -3.10 10.99
C TYR A 57 -3.18 -4.01 12.22
N LYS A 58 -3.53 -3.44 13.38
CA LYS A 58 -3.58 -4.14 14.68
C LYS A 58 -4.88 -3.75 15.40
N ASP A 59 -5.59 -4.74 15.92
CA ASP A 59 -6.83 -4.55 16.69
C ASP A 59 -7.91 -3.74 15.93
N GLY A 60 -8.08 -4.02 14.64
CA GLY A 60 -9.10 -3.37 13.81
C GLY A 60 -8.79 -1.93 13.40
N LYS A 61 -7.57 -1.44 13.67
CA LYS A 61 -7.15 -0.07 13.34
C LYS A 61 -5.73 -0.04 12.76
N TRP A 62 -5.46 1.00 11.98
CA TRP A 62 -4.10 1.32 11.55
C TRP A 62 -3.34 1.96 12.70
N GLN A 63 -2.18 1.42 13.04
CA GLN A 63 -1.28 1.93 14.07
C GLN A 63 0.01 2.38 13.39
N PRO A 64 0.41 3.66 13.51
CA PRO A 64 1.63 4.14 12.89
C PRO A 64 2.85 3.49 13.54
N GLU A 65 3.79 3.06 12.72
CA GLU A 65 5.09 2.59 13.20
C GLU A 65 6.02 3.80 13.33
N ASN A 66 6.67 3.94 14.49
CA ASN A 66 7.59 5.04 14.76
C ASN A 66 9.01 4.64 14.35
N GLU A 67 9.23 4.59 13.05
CA GLU A 67 10.54 4.30 12.48
C GLU A 67 10.85 5.16 11.26
N GLN A 68 12.13 5.29 10.96
CA GLN A 68 12.58 5.93 9.73
C GLN A 68 12.42 4.95 8.57
N VAL A 69 11.87 5.45 7.46
CA VAL A 69 11.60 4.63 6.28
C VAL A 69 12.39 5.22 5.12
N ALA A 70 13.35 4.45 4.62
CA ALA A 70 14.21 4.85 3.51
C ALA A 70 13.68 4.30 2.18
N ALA A 71 13.86 5.06 1.10
CA ALA A 71 13.60 4.55 -0.25
C ALA A 71 14.69 3.54 -0.66
N MET A 72 14.29 2.54 -1.44
CA MET A 72 15.14 1.46 -1.92
C MET A 72 15.16 1.40 -3.44
N THR A 73 16.30 0.99 -3.99
CA THR A 73 16.57 0.93 -5.43
C THR A 73 16.60 -0.51 -5.95
N PRO A 74 16.63 -0.74 -7.27
CA PRO A 74 16.86 -2.07 -7.83
C PRO A 74 18.17 -2.72 -7.34
N ALA A 75 19.21 -1.92 -7.13
CA ALA A 75 20.49 -2.41 -6.61
C ALA A 75 20.38 -2.91 -5.17
N ASP A 76 19.46 -2.36 -4.38
CA ASP A 76 19.23 -2.84 -3.03
C ASP A 76 18.42 -4.14 -3.01
N LEU A 77 17.45 -4.29 -3.93
CA LEU A 77 16.79 -5.58 -4.15
C LEU A 77 17.80 -6.66 -4.56
N GLU A 78 18.79 -6.32 -5.39
CA GLU A 78 19.86 -7.25 -5.77
C GLU A 78 20.68 -7.70 -4.56
N LYS A 79 21.04 -6.78 -3.64
CA LYS A 79 21.75 -7.15 -2.39
C LYS A 79 20.93 -8.10 -1.52
N VAL A 80 19.61 -7.92 -1.46
CA VAL A 80 18.73 -8.72 -0.61
C VAL A 80 18.41 -10.08 -1.25
N SER A 81 18.21 -10.12 -2.57
CA SER A 81 17.76 -11.32 -3.29
C SER A 81 18.88 -12.12 -3.94
N GLY A 82 20.07 -11.54 -4.11
CA GLY A 82 21.18 -12.10 -4.89
C GLY A 82 20.91 -12.15 -6.39
N ARG A 83 19.82 -11.53 -6.86
CA ARG A 83 19.43 -11.48 -8.27
C ARG A 83 19.60 -10.07 -8.81
N LYS A 84 20.30 -9.96 -9.94
CA LYS A 84 20.36 -8.70 -10.67
C LYS A 84 18.99 -8.39 -11.25
N GLU A 85 18.45 -7.25 -10.86
CA GLU A 85 17.17 -6.75 -11.35
C GLU A 85 17.39 -5.45 -12.13
N SER A 86 16.54 -5.20 -13.12
CA SER A 86 16.56 -3.98 -13.93
C SER A 86 15.14 -3.45 -14.10
N GLY A 87 15.00 -2.15 -14.40
CA GLY A 87 13.71 -1.53 -14.65
C GLY A 87 13.04 -0.89 -13.42
N ASP A 88 11.71 -0.84 -13.45
CA ASP A 88 10.82 -0.05 -12.56
C ASP A 88 10.67 -0.61 -11.12
N VAL A 89 11.74 -1.22 -10.58
CA VAL A 89 11.77 -1.66 -9.19
C VAL A 89 11.91 -0.44 -8.29
N VAL A 90 10.97 -0.31 -7.37
CA VAL A 90 10.99 0.69 -6.30
C VAL A 90 10.66 0.00 -5.00
N GLY A 91 11.26 0.44 -3.90
CA GLY A 91 10.94 -0.09 -2.59
C GLY A 91 11.11 0.91 -1.46
N VAL A 92 10.76 0.45 -0.26
CA VAL A 92 11.01 1.13 1.00
C VAL A 92 11.53 0.14 2.03
N GLN A 93 12.37 0.60 2.96
CA GLN A 93 12.91 -0.20 4.05
C GLN A 93 12.67 0.49 5.39
N GLY A 94 12.17 -0.27 6.35
CA GLY A 94 12.17 0.07 7.78
C GLY A 94 13.20 -0.77 8.53
N ASN A 95 13.14 -0.75 9.86
CA ASN A 95 14.06 -1.51 10.71
C ASN A 95 13.84 -3.03 10.60
N SER A 96 12.60 -3.45 10.39
CA SER A 96 12.18 -4.86 10.44
C SER A 96 11.62 -5.39 9.13
N PHE A 97 11.62 -4.59 8.06
CA PHE A 97 11.09 -5.01 6.77
C PHE A 97 11.76 -4.30 5.58
N ALA A 98 11.63 -4.89 4.40
CA ALA A 98 11.73 -4.18 3.13
C ALA A 98 10.53 -4.51 2.24
N PHE A 99 9.92 -3.51 1.61
CA PHE A 99 8.76 -3.67 0.75
C PHE A 99 9.10 -3.19 -0.66
N PHE A 100 8.92 -4.04 -1.66
CA PHE A 100 9.26 -3.73 -3.05
C PHE A 100 8.07 -3.93 -3.97
N ARG A 101 7.99 -3.07 -4.98
CA ARG A 101 7.34 -3.37 -6.25
C ARG A 101 8.36 -4.00 -7.18
N VAL A 102 8.03 -5.18 -7.69
CA VAL A 102 8.84 -6.00 -8.60
C VAL A 102 8.00 -6.40 -9.82
N PRO A 103 8.62 -6.91 -10.91
CA PRO A 103 7.86 -7.49 -12.01
C PRO A 103 6.92 -8.59 -11.53
N VAL A 104 5.71 -8.66 -12.09
CA VAL A 104 4.78 -9.77 -11.81
C VAL A 104 5.43 -11.09 -12.23
N GLY A 105 5.35 -12.11 -11.38
CA GLY A 105 6.02 -13.38 -11.59
C GLY A 105 7.48 -13.42 -11.13
N TRP A 106 8.01 -12.31 -10.59
CA TRP A 106 9.32 -12.30 -9.95
C TRP A 106 9.41 -13.37 -8.86
N SER A 107 10.54 -14.08 -8.81
CA SER A 107 10.70 -15.25 -7.95
C SER A 107 12.12 -15.42 -7.43
N VAL A 108 12.25 -16.13 -6.32
CA VAL A 108 13.51 -16.61 -5.73
C VAL A 108 13.27 -18.05 -5.25
N PRO A 109 14.30 -18.82 -4.88
CA PRO A 109 14.10 -20.18 -4.37
C PRO A 109 13.05 -20.21 -3.24
N GLY A 110 11.97 -20.97 -3.43
CA GLY A 110 10.89 -21.11 -2.46
C GLY A 110 9.82 -20.00 -2.46
N PHE A 111 9.89 -19.01 -3.37
CA PHE A 111 8.90 -17.93 -3.43
C PHE A 111 8.69 -17.38 -4.85
N ALA A 112 7.44 -17.07 -5.20
CA ALA A 112 7.10 -16.34 -6.42
C ALA A 112 5.99 -15.33 -6.11
N SER A 113 6.20 -14.08 -6.51
CA SER A 113 5.20 -13.03 -6.39
C SER A 113 4.20 -13.11 -7.52
N LYS A 114 2.92 -13.19 -7.19
CA LYS A 114 1.82 -13.16 -8.16
C LYS A 114 1.33 -11.73 -8.41
N THR A 115 1.56 -10.84 -7.46
CA THR A 115 1.07 -9.45 -7.54
C THR A 115 2.13 -8.46 -7.98
N GLY A 116 3.41 -8.81 -7.89
CA GLY A 116 4.51 -7.88 -8.08
C GLY A 116 4.76 -6.99 -6.84
N TYR A 117 4.22 -7.34 -5.68
CA TYR A 117 4.44 -6.63 -4.42
C TYR A 117 4.93 -7.58 -3.36
N VAL A 118 6.16 -7.39 -2.89
CA VAL A 118 6.84 -8.33 -2.00
C VAL A 118 7.27 -7.63 -0.74
N LEU A 119 6.85 -8.18 0.41
CA LEU A 119 7.35 -7.78 1.71
C LEU A 119 8.37 -8.82 2.20
N PHE A 120 9.57 -8.34 2.49
CA PHE A 120 10.66 -9.06 3.15
C PHE A 120 10.57 -8.77 4.65
N VAL A 121 10.39 -9.81 5.45
CA VAL A 121 10.54 -9.77 6.92
C VAL A 121 11.53 -10.86 7.34
N PRO A 122 12.14 -10.82 8.53
CA PRO A 122 13.32 -11.64 8.87
C PRO A 122 13.21 -13.15 8.62
N ILE A 123 12.00 -13.71 8.58
CA ILE A 123 11.76 -15.15 8.44
C ILE A 123 11.02 -15.55 7.17
N LYS A 124 10.48 -14.60 6.39
CA LYS A 124 9.63 -14.93 5.24
C LYS A 124 9.53 -13.82 4.22
N LEU A 125 9.21 -14.24 2.99
CA LEU A 125 8.72 -13.39 1.93
C LEU A 125 7.21 -13.50 1.88
N VAL A 126 6.54 -12.37 1.67
CA VAL A 126 5.08 -12.29 1.61
C VAL A 126 4.66 -11.62 0.31
N ASP A 127 3.80 -12.31 -0.45
CA ASP A 127 3.16 -11.75 -1.64
C ASP A 127 1.99 -10.87 -1.20
N MET A 128 2.17 -9.56 -1.29
CA MET A 128 1.25 -8.56 -0.79
C MET A 128 0.18 -8.26 -1.83
N GLN A 129 -1.06 -8.10 -1.40
CA GLN A 129 -2.17 -7.71 -2.26
C GLN A 129 -2.70 -6.36 -1.83
N ARG A 130 -3.12 -5.54 -2.79
CA ARG A 130 -3.77 -4.27 -2.47
C ARG A 130 -5.11 -4.56 -1.78
N VAL A 131 -5.35 -3.90 -0.66
CA VAL A 131 -6.66 -3.89 0.00
C VAL A 131 -7.53 -2.91 -0.75
N ALA A 132 -8.68 -3.36 -1.26
CA ALA A 132 -9.67 -2.45 -1.85
C ALA A 132 -10.18 -1.52 -0.74
N SER A 133 -10.00 -0.22 -0.94
CA SER A 133 -10.50 0.86 -0.08
C SER A 133 -11.90 1.28 -0.50
#